data_AF-A0A2W4L8B9-F1
#
_entry.id   AF-A0A2W4L8B9-F1
#
_cell.length_a   1.000
_cell.length_b   1.000
_cell.length_c   1.000
_cell.angle_alpha   90.00
_cell.angle_beta   90.00
_cell.angle_gamma   90.00
#
_symmetry.space_group_name_H-M   'P 1'
#
loop_
_entity.id
_entity.type
_entity.pdbx_description
1 polymer ?
#
loop_
_entity_poly.entity_id
_entity_poly.type
_entity_poly.pdbx_seq_one_letter_code
_entity_poly.pdbx_strand_id
1 'polypeptide(L)'
;EAFKAAHEADPDAKLFYNDFYNYIPAKHQGIYEMLKGLLEQGVPVHGVGLQCHINVEPSKDPNNQAYYQSVENLEKAIELYASLGLEVHVTELDVSLYIPGITYTPDQFYTAATFTEALQEQQAARYREFFELFRKHAGAITSVTFWGIADDNTWLSEFSSGRKDFPLLFDTNHQPKKAFHAVMDF
;
A
#
# COMPACT_ATOMS: atom_id res chain seq x y z
N GLU A 1 24.46 -3.83 -8.91
CA GLU A 1 24.45 -3.47 -10.35
C GLU A 1 23.33 -2.52 -10.72
N ALA A 2 22.04 -2.86 -10.58
CA ALA A 2 20.94 -1.98 -11.00
C ALA A 2 21.00 -0.55 -10.41
N PHE A 3 21.15 -0.41 -9.09
CA PHE A 3 21.28 0.91 -8.43
C PHE A 3 22.52 1.68 -8.90
N LYS A 4 23.65 1.01 -9.13
CA LYS A 4 24.88 1.65 -9.59
C LYS A 4 24.70 2.20 -11.01
N ALA A 5 24.17 1.38 -11.90
CA ALA A 5 23.90 1.79 -13.28
C ALA A 5 22.87 2.93 -13.36
N ALA A 6 21.82 2.91 -12.52
CA ALA A 6 20.85 4.00 -12.45
C ALA A 6 21.50 5.30 -11.95
N HIS A 7 22.34 5.24 -10.92
CA HIS A 7 23.04 6.41 -10.40
C HIS A 7 24.12 6.95 -11.35
N GLU A 8 24.78 6.07 -12.11
CA GLU A 8 25.72 6.48 -13.17
C GLU A 8 25.01 7.23 -14.31
N ALA A 9 23.76 6.84 -14.62
CA ALA A 9 22.96 7.50 -15.65
C ALA A 9 22.38 8.84 -15.17
N ASP A 10 21.96 8.93 -13.91
CA ASP A 10 21.44 10.15 -13.28
C ASP A 10 21.86 10.22 -11.79
N PRO A 11 22.95 10.92 -11.47
CA PRO A 11 23.43 11.04 -10.09
C PRO A 11 22.51 11.84 -9.16
N ASP A 12 21.62 12.68 -9.70
CA ASP A 12 20.73 13.54 -8.92
C ASP A 12 19.42 12.83 -8.56
N ALA A 13 19.10 11.72 -9.24
CA ALA A 13 17.91 10.93 -8.96
C ALA A 13 17.99 10.20 -7.61
N LYS A 14 16.91 10.30 -6.82
CA LYS A 14 16.70 9.43 -5.67
C LYS A 14 16.27 8.04 -6.14
N LEU A 15 16.95 7.02 -5.67
CA LEU A 15 16.77 5.63 -6.08
C LEU A 15 16.13 4.83 -4.95
N PHE A 16 15.01 4.16 -5.27
CA PHE A 16 14.19 3.43 -4.32
C PHE A 16 14.12 1.95 -4.66
N TYR A 17 14.11 1.10 -3.63
CA TYR A 17 13.63 -0.28 -3.74
C TYR A 17 12.14 -0.31 -3.43
N ASN A 18 11.29 -0.89 -4.30
CA ASN A 18 9.83 -0.90 -4.14
C ASN A 18 9.29 -2.34 -4.14
N ASP A 19 8.39 -2.68 -3.23
CA ASP A 19 7.79 -4.03 -3.16
C ASP A 19 6.43 -4.05 -2.41
N PHE A 20 5.61 -5.07 -2.65
CA PHE A 20 4.38 -5.38 -1.92
C PHE A 20 4.65 -6.27 -0.70
N TYR A 21 3.71 -6.32 0.25
CA TYR A 21 3.78 -7.20 1.44
C TYR A 21 5.09 -7.08 2.26
N ASN A 22 5.84 -6.00 2.07
CA ASN A 22 7.05 -5.68 2.81
C ASN A 22 6.77 -5.15 4.22
N TYR A 23 5.56 -5.38 4.73
CA TYR A 23 5.18 -5.33 6.15
C TYR A 23 5.21 -6.70 6.84
N ILE A 24 5.26 -7.81 6.09
CA ILE A 24 5.31 -9.15 6.67
C ILE A 24 6.62 -9.32 7.45
N PRO A 25 6.61 -9.77 8.71
CA PRO A 25 7.81 -9.79 9.54
C PRO A 25 9.04 -10.46 8.90
N ALA A 26 8.85 -11.65 8.32
CA ALA A 26 9.96 -12.34 7.65
C ALA A 26 10.44 -11.60 6.38
N LYS A 27 9.52 -10.99 5.62
CA LYS A 27 9.85 -10.28 4.37
C LYS A 27 10.54 -8.95 4.68
N HIS A 28 10.05 -8.18 5.65
CA HIS A 28 10.64 -6.88 5.97
C HIS A 28 12.05 -7.00 6.51
N GLN A 29 12.34 -8.09 7.22
CA GLN A 29 13.66 -8.37 7.79
C GLN A 29 14.66 -8.72 6.68
N GLY A 30 14.26 -9.59 5.74
CA GLY A 30 15.11 -9.92 4.58
C GLY A 30 15.39 -8.71 3.69
N ILE A 31 14.40 -7.85 3.48
CA ILE A 31 14.59 -6.59 2.75
C ILE A 31 15.55 -5.67 3.51
N TYR A 32 15.38 -5.52 4.82
CA TYR A 32 16.26 -4.70 5.66
C TYR A 32 17.72 -5.18 5.57
N GLU A 33 17.97 -6.48 5.69
CA GLU A 33 19.30 -7.07 5.60
C GLU A 33 19.93 -6.85 4.22
N MET A 34 19.13 -7.00 3.15
CA MET A 34 19.57 -6.70 1.79
C MET A 34 19.95 -5.23 1.64
N LEU A 35 19.07 -4.30 2.04
CA LEU A 35 19.31 -2.85 1.91
C LEU A 35 20.51 -2.40 2.74
N LYS A 36 20.63 -2.90 3.98
CA LYS A 36 21.79 -2.66 4.84
C LYS A 36 23.08 -3.11 4.15
N GLY A 37 23.11 -4.33 3.61
CA GLY A 37 24.29 -4.85 2.91
C GLY A 37 24.65 -4.05 1.65
N LEU A 38 23.66 -3.48 0.94
CA LEU A 38 23.89 -2.58 -0.18
C LEU A 38 24.51 -1.26 0.28
N LEU A 39 23.97 -0.66 1.36
CA LEU A 39 24.49 0.59 1.93
C LEU A 39 25.92 0.41 2.46
N GLU A 40 26.22 -0.70 3.13
CA GLU A 40 27.58 -1.04 3.60
C GLU A 40 28.59 -1.19 2.46
N GLN A 41 28.13 -1.55 1.25
CA GLN A 41 28.95 -1.62 0.03
C GLN A 41 29.03 -0.28 -0.72
N GLY A 42 28.46 0.80 -0.18
CA GLY A 42 28.43 2.12 -0.82
C GLY A 42 27.52 2.18 -2.05
N VAL A 43 26.52 1.29 -2.16
CA VAL A 43 25.52 1.35 -3.24
C VAL A 43 24.55 2.51 -2.97
N PRO A 44 24.24 3.35 -3.98
CA PRO A 44 23.41 4.56 -3.81
C PRO A 44 21.92 4.20 -3.72
N VAL A 45 21.49 3.77 -2.54
CA VAL A 45 20.08 3.56 -2.21
C VAL A 45 19.60 4.70 -1.34
N HIS A 46 18.51 5.35 -1.72
CA HIS A 46 18.03 6.57 -1.08
C HIS A 46 16.72 6.36 -0.32
N GLY A 47 15.95 5.34 -0.70
CA GLY A 47 14.73 5.02 0.02
C GLY A 47 14.14 3.65 -0.27
N VAL A 48 13.03 3.38 0.39
CA VAL A 48 12.18 2.20 0.21
C VAL A 48 10.74 2.61 -0.09
N GLY A 49 10.13 1.90 -1.03
CA GLY A 49 8.72 1.99 -1.37
C GLY A 49 7.93 0.84 -0.75
N LEU A 50 6.92 1.19 0.04
CA LEU A 50 5.88 0.31 0.51
C LEU A 50 4.70 0.47 -0.47
N GLN A 51 4.41 -0.55 -1.29
CA GLN A 51 3.28 -0.44 -2.23
C GLN A 51 1.96 -0.14 -1.52
N CYS A 52 1.74 -0.76 -0.35
CA CYS A 52 0.52 -0.57 0.45
C CYS A 52 -0.77 -0.85 -0.33
N HIS A 53 -0.78 -1.90 -1.16
CA HIS A 53 -2.03 -2.53 -1.59
C HIS A 53 -2.71 -3.16 -0.37
N ILE A 54 -3.73 -2.49 0.14
CA ILE A 54 -4.40 -2.80 1.39
C ILE A 54 -5.79 -3.40 1.09
N ASN A 55 -6.31 -4.16 2.05
CA ASN A 55 -7.65 -4.71 2.02
C ASN A 55 -8.48 -4.05 3.12
N VAL A 56 -9.80 -3.99 2.89
CA VAL A 56 -10.78 -3.43 3.83
C VAL A 56 -10.72 -4.11 5.21
N GLU A 57 -10.28 -5.37 5.26
CA GLU A 57 -9.83 -6.05 6.47
C GLU A 57 -8.71 -7.07 6.13
N PRO A 58 -7.84 -7.43 7.09
CA PRO A 58 -6.85 -8.50 6.92
C PRO A 58 -7.50 -9.85 6.58
N SER A 59 -6.73 -10.74 5.94
CA SER A 59 -7.17 -12.12 5.76
C SER A 59 -7.28 -12.84 7.11
N LYS A 60 -8.23 -13.77 7.22
CA LYS A 60 -8.40 -14.66 8.39
C LYS A 60 -7.61 -15.95 8.27
N ASP A 61 -7.05 -16.24 7.09
CA ASP A 61 -6.20 -17.40 6.86
C ASP A 61 -4.74 -17.07 7.23
N PRO A 62 -4.16 -17.69 8.27
CA PRO A 62 -2.78 -17.42 8.69
C PRO A 62 -1.72 -17.77 7.64
N ASN A 63 -2.08 -18.53 6.59
CA ASN A 63 -1.19 -18.84 5.48
C ASN A 63 -1.23 -17.78 4.37
N ASN A 64 -2.16 -16.82 4.44
CA ASN A 64 -2.27 -15.74 3.48
C ASN A 64 -1.41 -14.54 3.90
N GLN A 65 -0.70 -13.93 2.96
CA GLN A 65 0.14 -12.75 3.19
C GLN A 65 -0.63 -11.56 3.81
N ALA A 66 -1.90 -11.37 3.43
CA ALA A 66 -2.76 -10.32 3.95
C ALA A 66 -3.18 -10.56 5.41
N TYR A 67 -2.92 -11.73 6.00
CA TYR A 67 -3.11 -11.96 7.44
C TYR A 67 -2.27 -11.01 8.30
N TYR A 68 -1.06 -10.66 7.82
CA TYR A 68 -0.14 -9.77 8.52
C TYR A 68 -0.42 -8.28 8.26
N GLN A 69 -1.50 -7.92 7.56
CA GLN A 69 -1.78 -6.53 7.15
C GLN A 69 -2.37 -5.69 8.30
N SER A 70 -1.63 -5.55 9.39
CA SER A 70 -1.99 -4.68 10.52
C SER A 70 -1.24 -3.36 10.47
N VAL A 71 -1.82 -2.33 11.10
CA VAL A 71 -1.14 -1.05 11.34
C VAL A 71 0.19 -1.27 12.06
N GLU A 72 0.21 -2.17 13.06
CA GLU A 72 1.42 -2.50 13.82
C GLU A 72 2.54 -3.09 12.95
N ASN A 73 2.22 -4.01 12.03
CA ASN A 73 3.25 -4.61 11.17
C ASN A 73 3.79 -3.61 10.14
N LEU A 74 2.92 -2.75 9.61
CA LEU A 74 3.35 -1.68 8.71
C LEU A 74 4.20 -0.64 9.46
N GLU A 75 3.82 -0.28 10.68
CA GLU A 75 4.60 0.60 11.56
C GLU A 75 6.00 0.05 11.79
N LYS A 76 6.12 -1.22 12.19
CA LYS A 76 7.42 -1.88 12.38
C LYS A 76 8.27 -1.87 11.11
N ALA A 77 7.67 -2.05 9.94
CA ALA A 77 8.39 -1.98 8.67
C ALA A 77 8.90 -0.56 8.39
N ILE A 78 8.05 0.47 8.59
CA ILE A 78 8.44 1.88 8.44
C ILE A 78 9.61 2.21 9.36
N GLU A 79 9.52 1.87 10.64
CA GLU A 79 10.58 2.12 11.64
C GLU A 79 11.88 1.39 11.27
N LEU A 80 11.77 0.11 10.86
CA LEU A 80 12.91 -0.71 10.50
C LEU A 80 13.66 -0.13 9.29
N TYR A 81 12.95 0.28 8.24
CA TYR A 81 13.59 0.86 7.07
C TYR A 81 14.13 2.27 7.33
N ALA A 82 13.39 3.11 8.06
CA ALA A 82 13.86 4.43 8.46
C ALA A 82 15.13 4.36 9.33
N SER A 83 15.32 3.27 10.09
CA SER A 83 16.53 3.07 10.90
C SER A 83 17.83 2.95 10.07
N LEU A 84 17.73 2.67 8.77
CA LEU A 84 18.86 2.71 7.83
C LEU A 84 19.19 4.12 7.33
N GLY A 85 18.45 5.15 7.75
CA GLY A 85 18.55 6.50 7.21
C GLY A 85 17.91 6.66 5.82
N LEU A 86 17.10 5.69 5.40
CA LEU A 86 16.40 5.69 4.12
C LEU A 86 15.07 6.46 4.21
N GLU A 87 14.71 7.15 3.13
CA GLU A 87 13.35 7.68 2.96
C GLU A 87 12.34 6.56 2.80
N VAL A 88 11.14 6.74 3.34
CA VAL A 88 10.02 5.80 3.15
C VAL A 88 8.98 6.46 2.25
N HIS A 89 8.60 5.78 1.18
CA HIS A 89 7.47 6.15 0.33
C HIS A 89 6.35 5.14 0.48
N VAL A 90 5.12 5.61 0.60
CA VAL A 90 3.93 4.82 0.25
C VAL A 90 3.65 5.06 -1.23
N THR A 91 3.76 4.01 -2.06
CA THR A 91 3.92 4.18 -3.51
C THR A 91 2.69 3.84 -4.33
N GLU A 92 1.83 2.93 -3.87
CA GLU A 92 0.75 2.33 -4.68
C GLU A 92 -0.52 2.10 -3.85
N LEU A 93 -0.88 3.07 -3.02
CA LEU A 93 -1.96 2.93 -2.04
C LEU A 93 -3.33 2.73 -2.70
N ASP A 94 -3.99 1.65 -2.34
CA ASP A 94 -5.40 1.34 -2.62
C ASP A 94 -5.99 0.47 -1.50
N VAL A 95 -7.31 0.48 -1.30
CA VAL A 95 -8.00 -0.36 -0.29
C VAL A 95 -9.08 -1.22 -0.92
N SER A 96 -8.73 -2.44 -1.33
CA SER A 96 -9.65 -3.41 -1.94
C SER A 96 -10.79 -3.81 -1.01
N LEU A 97 -12.00 -3.92 -1.56
CA LEU A 97 -13.16 -4.46 -0.83
C LEU A 97 -13.11 -5.98 -0.67
N TYR A 98 -12.22 -6.65 -1.39
CA TYR A 98 -12.06 -8.11 -1.34
C TYR A 98 -10.95 -8.52 -0.39
N ILE A 99 -11.18 -9.63 0.31
CA ILE A 99 -10.24 -10.17 1.28
C ILE A 99 -9.51 -11.36 0.65
N PRO A 100 -8.16 -11.34 0.56
CA PRO A 100 -7.39 -12.43 0.02
C PRO A 100 -7.60 -13.73 0.81
N GLY A 101 -7.74 -14.85 0.10
CA GLY A 101 -8.04 -16.15 0.70
C GLY A 101 -9.54 -16.49 0.76
N ILE A 102 -10.42 -15.55 0.39
CA ILE A 102 -11.84 -15.83 0.16
C ILE A 102 -12.10 -16.00 -1.34
N THR A 103 -12.80 -17.09 -1.70
CA THR A 103 -13.32 -17.29 -3.05
C THR A 103 -14.68 -16.61 -3.16
N TYR A 104 -14.78 -15.62 -4.04
CA TYR A 104 -16.03 -14.92 -4.34
C TYR A 104 -16.63 -15.49 -5.62
N THR A 105 -17.91 -15.84 -5.59
CA THR A 105 -18.68 -16.19 -6.79
C THR A 105 -19.23 -14.92 -7.45
N PRO A 106 -19.60 -14.95 -8.76
CA PRO A 106 -20.04 -13.74 -9.46
C PRO A 106 -21.23 -13.00 -8.83
N ASP A 107 -22.14 -13.72 -8.16
CA ASP A 107 -23.26 -13.16 -7.40
C ASP A 107 -22.82 -12.39 -6.14
N GLN A 108 -21.59 -12.58 -5.69
CA GLN A 108 -20.96 -11.88 -4.57
C GLN A 108 -20.06 -10.72 -5.02
N PHE A 109 -19.98 -10.43 -6.33
CA PHE A 109 -19.16 -9.32 -6.81
C PHE A 109 -19.80 -7.98 -6.44
N TYR A 110 -18.97 -7.02 -6.02
CA TYR A 110 -19.44 -5.70 -5.68
C TYR A 110 -19.82 -4.94 -6.94
N THR A 111 -20.84 -4.12 -6.80
CA THR A 111 -21.35 -3.15 -7.76
C THR A 111 -21.57 -1.85 -7.01
N ALA A 112 -21.80 -0.75 -7.73
CA ALA A 112 -22.22 0.50 -7.08
C ALA A 112 -23.45 0.32 -6.17
N ALA A 113 -24.37 -0.61 -6.51
CA ALA A 113 -25.56 -0.89 -5.70
C ALA A 113 -25.27 -1.75 -4.45
N THR A 114 -24.25 -2.60 -4.48
CA THR A 114 -23.88 -3.49 -3.36
C THR A 114 -22.74 -2.94 -2.51
N PHE A 115 -22.15 -1.80 -2.88
CA PHE A 115 -21.24 -1.04 -2.04
C PHE A 115 -22.00 -0.24 -0.98
N THR A 116 -22.52 -0.97 0.02
CA THR A 116 -23.39 -0.43 1.06
C THR A 116 -22.72 0.67 1.90
N GLU A 117 -23.54 1.49 2.54
CA GLU A 117 -23.10 2.52 3.51
C GLU A 117 -22.12 1.96 4.54
N ALA A 118 -22.43 0.80 5.13
CA ALA A 118 -21.58 0.16 6.13
C ALA A 118 -20.20 -0.22 5.58
N LEU A 119 -20.14 -0.69 4.33
CA LEU A 119 -18.88 -1.05 3.68
C LEU A 119 -18.07 0.19 3.27
N GLN A 120 -18.74 1.28 2.88
CA GLN A 120 -18.08 2.57 2.61
C GLN A 120 -17.48 3.16 3.89
N GLU A 121 -18.20 3.08 5.01
CA GLU A 121 -17.69 3.47 6.34
C GLU A 121 -16.51 2.59 6.76
N GLN A 122 -16.58 1.28 6.53
CA GLN A 122 -15.46 0.37 6.83
C GLN A 122 -14.22 0.71 6.00
N GLN A 123 -14.36 0.97 4.70
CA GLN A 123 -13.24 1.41 3.85
C GLN A 123 -12.69 2.76 4.30
N ALA A 124 -13.56 3.72 4.66
CA ALA A 124 -13.15 5.03 5.14
C ALA A 124 -12.38 4.95 6.47
N ALA A 125 -12.84 4.12 7.41
CA ALA A 125 -12.14 3.83 8.66
C ALA A 125 -10.78 3.19 8.39
N ARG A 126 -10.72 2.23 7.47
CA ARG A 126 -9.46 1.57 7.08
C ARG A 126 -8.44 2.56 6.52
N TYR A 127 -8.87 3.48 5.66
CA TYR A 127 -8.01 4.57 5.19
C TYR A 127 -7.53 5.45 6.33
N ARG A 128 -8.43 5.89 7.23
CA ARG A 128 -8.09 6.72 8.39
C ARG A 128 -7.02 6.06 9.26
N GLU A 129 -7.16 4.78 9.60
CA GLU A 129 -6.18 4.03 10.42
C GLU A 129 -4.75 4.12 9.87
N PHE A 130 -4.58 3.90 8.56
CA PHE A 130 -3.26 3.94 7.93
C PHE A 130 -2.75 5.36 7.72
N PHE A 131 -3.63 6.31 7.42
CA PHE A 131 -3.24 7.71 7.28
C PHE A 131 -2.80 8.31 8.63
N GLU A 132 -3.47 7.96 9.74
CA GLU A 132 -3.01 8.30 11.09
C GLU A 132 -1.60 7.76 11.36
N LEU A 133 -1.32 6.51 10.98
CA LEU A 133 0.03 5.94 11.03
C LEU A 133 1.01 6.73 10.15
N PHE A 134 0.65 7.05 8.91
CA PHE A 134 1.53 7.77 8.00
C PHE A 134 1.89 9.16 8.56
N ARG A 135 0.91 9.85 9.16
CA ARG A 135 1.14 11.13 9.83
C ARG A 135 2.03 11.00 11.06
N LYS A 136 1.84 9.95 11.86
CA LYS A 136 2.72 9.65 13.01
C LYS A 136 4.18 9.53 12.58
N HIS A 137 4.44 9.00 11.38
CA HIS A 137 5.77 8.80 10.81
C HIS A 137 6.14 9.80 9.70
N ALA A 138 5.52 11.00 9.67
CA ALA A 138 5.78 12.02 8.65
C ALA A 138 7.23 12.54 8.62
N GLY A 139 8.04 12.25 9.66
CA GLY A 139 9.47 12.52 9.66
C GLY A 139 10.29 11.57 8.77
N ALA A 140 9.78 10.36 8.50
CA ALA A 140 10.42 9.36 7.65
C ALA A 140 9.67 9.15 6.32
N ILE A 141 8.35 9.31 6.33
CA ILE A 141 7.50 9.17 5.15
C ILE A 141 7.46 10.48 4.38
N THR A 142 8.09 10.50 3.20
CA THR A 142 8.22 11.71 2.36
C THR A 142 7.23 11.76 1.20
N SER A 143 6.54 10.64 0.90
CA SER A 143 5.52 10.56 -0.16
C SER A 143 4.43 9.54 0.17
N VAL A 144 3.18 9.88 -0.16
CA VAL A 144 2.04 8.96 -0.19
C VAL A 144 1.32 9.09 -1.53
N THR A 145 1.39 8.04 -2.34
CA THR A 145 0.85 7.98 -3.70
C THR A 145 -0.24 6.93 -3.79
N PHE A 146 -1.38 7.29 -4.40
CA PHE A 146 -2.47 6.36 -4.70
C PHE A 146 -2.23 5.65 -6.04
N TRP A 147 -2.64 4.39 -6.15
CA TRP A 147 -2.51 3.61 -7.39
C TRP A 147 -3.70 3.78 -8.33
N GLY A 148 -4.00 5.03 -8.65
CA GLY A 148 -5.10 5.44 -9.51
C GLY A 148 -5.80 6.69 -9.01
N ILE A 149 -6.76 7.17 -9.80
CA ILE A 149 -7.54 8.37 -9.48
C ILE A 149 -8.92 7.97 -8.97
N ALA A 150 -9.69 7.24 -9.77
CA ALA A 150 -11.08 6.88 -9.51
C ALA A 150 -11.36 5.41 -9.81
N ASP A 151 -12.43 4.88 -9.22
CA ASP A 151 -12.79 3.46 -9.27
C ASP A 151 -13.12 2.94 -10.68
N ASP A 152 -13.35 3.84 -11.66
CA ASP A 152 -13.59 3.47 -13.07
C ASP A 152 -12.32 2.99 -13.80
N ASN A 153 -11.13 3.25 -13.26
CA ASN A 153 -9.86 2.87 -13.85
C ASN A 153 -8.83 2.34 -12.82
N THR A 154 -9.27 1.37 -12.00
CA THR A 154 -8.38 0.63 -11.09
C THR A 154 -7.91 -0.68 -11.69
N TRP A 155 -6.62 -0.99 -11.54
CA TRP A 155 -6.03 -2.28 -11.94
C TRP A 155 -6.70 -3.48 -11.26
N LEU A 156 -7.29 -3.29 -10.08
CA LEU A 156 -7.99 -4.35 -9.33
C LEU A 156 -9.27 -4.84 -10.02
N SER A 157 -9.70 -4.15 -11.08
CA SER A 157 -10.84 -4.49 -11.93
C SER A 157 -10.46 -5.13 -13.28
N GLU A 158 -9.17 -5.33 -13.55
CA GLU A 158 -8.67 -5.82 -14.86
C GLU A 158 -8.48 -7.35 -14.92
N PHE A 159 -8.78 -8.06 -13.83
CA PHE A 159 -8.64 -9.51 -13.78
C PHE A 159 -9.68 -10.24 -14.66
N SER A 160 -9.30 -11.39 -15.19
CA SER A 160 -10.15 -12.23 -16.07
C SER A 160 -11.41 -12.79 -15.39
N SER A 161 -11.53 -12.65 -14.07
CA SER A 161 -12.74 -12.98 -13.31
C SER A 161 -13.93 -12.08 -13.65
N GLY A 162 -13.69 -10.91 -14.25
CA GLY A 162 -14.73 -9.89 -14.50
C GLY A 162 -15.17 -9.14 -13.23
N ARG A 163 -14.46 -9.36 -12.12
CA ARG A 163 -14.72 -8.73 -10.82
C ARG A 163 -14.37 -7.25 -10.85
N LYS A 164 -15.29 -6.40 -10.42
CA LYS A 164 -15.05 -4.97 -10.20
C LYS A 164 -14.68 -4.71 -8.74
N ASP A 165 -13.80 -3.75 -8.51
CA ASP A 165 -13.43 -3.26 -7.18
C ASP A 165 -13.64 -1.75 -7.10
N PHE A 166 -13.71 -1.21 -5.88
CA PHE A 166 -13.92 0.21 -5.61
C PHE A 166 -12.90 0.74 -4.60
N PRO A 167 -11.58 0.68 -4.91
CA PRO A 167 -10.56 0.77 -3.89
C PRO A 167 -9.99 2.18 -3.69
N LEU A 168 -10.38 3.18 -4.48
CA LEU A 168 -9.78 4.51 -4.51
C LEU A 168 -10.64 5.57 -3.79
N LEU A 169 -10.20 6.83 -3.81
CA LEU A 169 -10.89 7.93 -3.12
C LEU A 169 -12.11 8.48 -3.87
N PHE A 170 -12.18 8.29 -5.18
CA PHE A 170 -13.24 8.80 -6.04
C PHE A 170 -14.02 7.66 -6.69
N ASP A 171 -15.34 7.79 -6.77
CA ASP A 171 -16.22 6.80 -7.37
C ASP A 171 -16.11 6.79 -8.91
N THR A 172 -16.87 5.91 -9.59
CA THR A 172 -16.84 5.80 -11.05
C THR A 172 -17.39 7.03 -11.79
N ASN A 173 -17.98 7.99 -11.08
CA ASN A 173 -18.44 9.30 -11.60
C ASN A 173 -17.52 10.44 -11.12
N HIS A 174 -16.34 10.09 -10.59
CA HIS A 174 -15.30 11.01 -10.11
C HIS A 174 -15.78 11.89 -8.96
N GLN A 175 -16.78 11.43 -8.19
CA GLN A 175 -17.24 12.10 -6.98
C GLN A 175 -16.46 11.58 -5.76
N PRO A 176 -16.15 12.44 -4.77
CA PRO A 176 -15.44 12.03 -3.57
C PRO A 176 -16.26 11.01 -2.77
N LYS A 177 -15.63 9.92 -2.36
CA LYS A 177 -16.21 8.90 -1.47
C LYS A 177 -16.03 9.28 0.00
N LYS A 178 -16.65 8.55 0.92
CA LYS A 178 -16.34 8.65 2.37
C LYS A 178 -14.85 8.45 2.66
N ALA A 179 -14.18 7.58 1.90
CA ALA A 179 -12.74 7.39 1.94
C ALA A 179 -11.96 8.70 1.69
N PHE A 180 -12.37 9.52 0.71
CA PHE A 180 -11.77 10.83 0.47
C PHE A 180 -11.86 11.72 1.71
N HIS A 181 -13.06 11.84 2.29
CA HIS A 181 -13.26 12.66 3.50
C HIS A 181 -12.47 12.13 4.70
N ALA A 182 -12.37 10.80 4.87
CA ALA A 182 -11.52 10.21 5.89
C ALA A 182 -10.04 10.57 5.70
N VAL A 183 -9.55 10.66 4.46
CA VAL A 183 -8.18 11.10 4.17
C VAL A 183 -8.00 12.62 4.24
N MET A 184 -9.05 13.43 4.13
CA MET A 184 -8.91 14.89 4.29
C MET A 184 -9.01 15.34 5.75
N ASP A 185 -9.80 14.63 6.55
CA ASP A 185 -10.23 15.06 7.89
C ASP A 185 -9.74 14.14 9.04
N PHE A 186 -8.73 13.30 8.79
CA PHE A 186 -8.14 12.43 9.82
C PHE A 186 -7.28 13.20 10.82
#